data_AF-M1W2G2-F1
#
_entry.id   AF-M1W2G2-F1
#
_cell.length_a   1.000
_cell.length_b   1.000
_cell.length_c   1.000
_cell.angle_alpha   90.00
_cell.angle_beta   90.00
_cell.angle_gamma   90.00
#
_symmetry.space_group_name_H-M   'P 1'
#
loop_
_entity.id
_entity.type
_entity.pdbx_description
1 polymer ?
#
loop_
_entity_poly.entity_id
_entity_poly.type
_entity_poly.pdbx_seq_one_letter_code
_entity_poly.pdbx_strand_id
1 'polypeptide(L)'
;MTLGERMRLGTPFDKDICLEGIERGICHLHSLGIVHNDIKPDNIMLDELDRPVIIDFDTGRQEGDIGFQPGTPDWSIEGTDRARFENDFYGLSLLRKFVRAP
;
A
#
# COMPACT_ATOMS: atom_id res chain seq x y z
N MET A 1 -4.61 2.50 -14.37
CA MET A 1 -3.14 2.60 -14.24
C MET A 1 -2.76 2.54 -12.78
N THR A 2 -1.58 2.04 -12.45
CA THR A 2 -1.10 2.04 -11.06
C THR A 2 -0.61 3.44 -10.66
N LEU A 3 -0.52 3.70 -9.36
CA LEU A 3 0.09 4.93 -8.84
C LEU A 3 1.56 5.00 -9.25
N GLY A 4 2.26 3.86 -9.27
CA GLY A 4 3.63 3.76 -9.77
C GLY A 4 3.77 4.23 -11.23
N GLU A 5 2.87 3.76 -12.11
CA GLU A 5 2.81 4.20 -13.51
C GLU A 5 2.46 5.69 -13.63
N ARG A 6 1.45 6.17 -12.89
CA ARG A 6 1.03 7.58 -12.89
C ARG A 6 2.20 8.51 -12.57
N MET A 7 2.96 8.18 -11.53
CA MET A 7 4.14 8.93 -11.09
C MET A 7 5.26 8.89 -12.14
N ARG A 8 5.56 7.73 -12.74
CA ARG A 8 6.56 7.60 -13.81
C ARG A 8 6.22 8.44 -15.05
N LEU A 9 4.93 8.50 -15.41
CA LEU A 9 4.44 9.27 -16.55
C LEU A 9 4.28 10.77 -16.24
N GLY A 10 4.46 11.20 -14.98
CA GLY A 10 4.29 12.59 -14.56
C GLY A 10 2.86 13.11 -14.75
N THR A 11 1.86 12.22 -14.77
CA THR A 11 0.47 12.62 -15.00
C THR A 11 -0.10 13.25 -13.71
N PRO A 12 -0.53 14.52 -13.71
CA PRO A 12 -0.92 15.21 -12.48
C PRO A 12 -2.11 14.57 -11.78
N PHE A 13 -2.11 14.56 -10.45
CA PHE A 13 -3.23 14.16 -9.60
C PHE A 13 -3.09 14.85 -8.22
N ASP A 14 -4.16 14.88 -7.45
CA ASP A 14 -4.10 15.39 -6.08
C ASP A 14 -3.42 14.37 -5.15
N LYS A 15 -2.18 14.68 -4.76
CA LYS A 15 -1.35 13.81 -3.94
C LYS A 15 -1.91 13.63 -2.53
N ASP A 16 -2.51 14.67 -1.94
CA ASP A 16 -3.00 14.62 -0.57
C ASP A 16 -4.30 13.81 -0.49
N ILE A 17 -5.24 14.03 -1.43
CA ILE A 17 -6.47 13.23 -1.54
C ILE A 17 -6.14 11.76 -1.81
N CYS A 18 -5.16 11.48 -2.67
CA CYS A 18 -4.72 10.13 -2.96
C CYS A 18 -4.14 9.45 -1.71
N LEU A 19 -3.21 10.09 -1.00
CA LEU A 19 -2.61 9.53 0.21
C LEU A 19 -3.64 9.29 1.32
N GLU A 20 -4.59 10.22 1.51
CA GLU A 20 -5.69 10.03 2.47
C GLU A 20 -6.58 8.84 2.06
N GLY A 21 -6.90 8.71 0.78
CA GLY A 21 -7.70 7.60 0.27
C GLY A 21 -7.04 6.23 0.51
N ILE A 22 -5.73 6.12 0.28
CA ILE A 22 -4.95 4.89 0.54
C ILE A 22 -5.00 4.55 2.03
N GLU A 23 -4.75 5.52 2.91
CA GLU A 23 -4.78 5.33 4.36
C GLU A 23 -6.16 4.87 4.84
N ARG A 24 -7.25 5.45 4.33
CA ARG A 24 -8.62 4.99 4.64
C ARG A 24 -8.85 3.55 4.18
N GLY A 25 -8.33 3.17 3.01
CA GLY A 25 -8.41 1.80 2.51
C GLY A 25 -7.67 0.81 3.43
N ILE A 26 -6.46 1.16 3.86
CA ILE A 26 -5.67 0.36 4.81
C ILE A 26 -6.42 0.20 6.14
N CYS A 27 -6.89 1.31 6.72
CA CYS A 27 -7.67 1.27 7.96
C CYS A 27 -8.94 0.42 7.83
N HIS A 28 -9.58 0.42 6.66
CA HIS A 28 -10.73 -0.45 6.42
C HIS A 28 -10.34 -1.93 6.41
N LEU A 29 -9.25 -2.31 5.74
CA LEU A 29 -8.74 -3.69 5.78
C LEU A 29 -8.40 -4.12 7.22
N HIS A 30 -7.72 -3.24 7.97
CA HIS A 30 -7.36 -3.50 9.36
C HIS A 30 -8.59 -3.69 10.25
N SER A 31 -9.66 -2.93 10.01
CA SER A 31 -10.94 -3.11 10.72
C SER A 31 -11.59 -4.48 10.49
N LEU A 32 -11.23 -5.15 9.38
CA LEU A 32 -11.65 -6.52 9.05
C LEU A 32 -10.65 -7.58 9.52
N GLY A 33 -9.60 -7.19 10.25
CA GLY A 33 -8.51 -8.08 10.67
C GLY A 33 -7.57 -8.49 9.54
N ILE A 34 -7.62 -7.82 8.38
CA ILE A 34 -6.81 -8.14 7.22
C ILE A 34 -5.58 -7.23 7.19
N VAL A 35 -4.40 -7.82 7.06
CA VAL A 35 -3.14 -7.12 6.76
C VAL A 35 -2.79 -7.39 5.31
N HIS A 36 -2.50 -6.35 4.54
CA HIS A 36 -2.15 -6.51 3.12
C HIS A 36 -0.72 -7.03 2.93
N ASN A 37 0.23 -6.58 3.75
CA ASN A 37 1.66 -6.92 3.74
C ASN A 37 2.48 -6.48 2.51
N ASP A 38 1.88 -5.83 1.51
CA ASP A 38 2.58 -5.41 0.28
C ASP A 38 2.05 -4.07 -0.26
N ILE A 39 1.90 -3.10 0.65
CA ILE A 39 1.52 -1.73 0.29
C ILE A 39 2.66 -1.04 -0.45
N LYS A 40 2.49 -0.87 -1.77
CA LYS A 40 3.44 -0.23 -2.68
C LYS A 40 2.72 0.45 -3.86
N PRO A 41 3.35 1.39 -4.60
CA PRO A 41 2.71 2.14 -5.67
C PRO A 41 2.13 1.28 -6.79
N ASP A 42 2.71 0.12 -7.07
CA ASP A 42 2.21 -0.80 -8.10
C ASP A 42 0.94 -1.54 -7.66
N ASN A 43 0.69 -1.65 -6.35
CA ASN A 43 -0.52 -2.27 -5.78
C ASN A 43 -1.61 -1.25 -5.44
N ILE A 44 -1.45 0.00 -5.88
CA ILE A 44 -2.49 1.03 -5.80
C ILE A 44 -2.91 1.37 -7.23
N MET A 45 -4.14 1.06 -7.61
CA MET A 45 -4.73 1.54 -8.86
C MET A 45 -5.44 2.87 -8.63
N LEU A 46 -5.38 3.74 -9.64
CA LEU A 46 -6.23 4.94 -9.71
C LEU A 46 -7.36 4.67 -10.69
N ASP A 47 -8.60 4.91 -10.25
CA ASP A 47 -9.78 4.84 -11.11
C ASP A 47 -9.93 6.10 -11.99
N GLU A 48 -11.00 6.17 -12.79
CA GLU A 48 -11.27 7.28 -13.70
C GLU A 48 -11.50 8.63 -12.98
N LEU A 49 -11.72 8.62 -11.67
CA LEU A 49 -11.92 9.79 -10.81
C LEU A 49 -10.69 10.05 -9.91
N ASP A 50 -9.53 9.46 -10.24
CA ASP A 50 -8.28 9.52 -9.47
C ASP A 50 -8.43 9.04 -8.01
N ARG A 51 -9.42 8.17 -7.72
CA ARG A 51 -9.58 7.56 -6.40
C ARG A 51 -8.67 6.33 -6.30
N PRO A 52 -7.89 6.21 -5.21
CA PRO A 52 -7.02 5.06 -5.00
C PRO A 52 -7.81 3.81 -4.62
N VAL A 53 -7.41 2.68 -5.21
CA VAL A 53 -7.94 1.35 -4.95
C VAL A 53 -6.76 0.44 -4.64
N ILE A 54 -6.79 -0.18 -3.47
CA ILE A 54 -5.79 -1.18 -3.06
C ILE A 54 -6.12 -2.50 -3.79
N ILE A 55 -5.12 -3.08 -4.45
CA ILE A 55 -5.22 -4.31 -5.24
C ILE A 55 -4.11 -5.29 -4.85
N ASP A 56 -4.21 -6.52 -5.37
CA ASP A 56 -3.21 -7.59 -5.19
C ASP A 56 -3.07 -8.09 -3.73
N PHE A 57 -4.00 -8.96 -3.33
CA PHE A 57 -4.08 -9.53 -1.98
C PHE A 57 -3.35 -10.87 -1.83
N ASP A 58 -2.40 -11.20 -2.71
CA ASP A 58 -1.70 -12.50 -2.66
C ASP A 58 -0.93 -12.70 -1.33
N THR A 59 -0.40 -11.61 -0.78
CA THR A 59 0.25 -11.53 0.54
C THR A 59 -0.70 -11.15 1.68
N GLY A 60 -1.97 -10.90 1.37
CA GLY A 60 -3.01 -10.53 2.32
C GLY A 60 -3.31 -11.67 3.30
N ARG A 61 -3.29 -11.39 4.60
CA ARG A 61 -3.44 -12.40 5.67
C ARG A 61 -4.26 -11.86 6.83
N GLN A 62 -4.71 -12.76 7.72
CA GLN A 62 -5.30 -12.33 8.98
C GLN A 62 -4.20 -11.82 9.92
N GLU A 63 -4.53 -10.81 10.72
CA GLU A 63 -3.63 -10.25 11.72
C GLU A 63 -3.12 -11.36 12.65
N GLY A 64 -1.80 -11.49 12.72
CA GLY A 64 -1.11 -12.50 13.51
C GLY A 64 -0.72 -13.79 12.77
N ASP A 65 -1.16 -14.00 11.53
CA ASP A 65 -0.74 -15.14 10.70
C ASP A 65 0.78 -15.16 10.48
N ILE A 66 1.36 -16.36 10.38
CA ILE A 66 2.81 -16.58 10.26
C ILE A 66 3.18 -17.23 8.90
N GLY A 67 4.45 -17.13 8.51
CA GLY A 67 5.03 -17.96 7.45
C GLY A 67 4.64 -17.58 6.02
N PHE A 68 4.48 -16.28 5.74
CA PHE A 68 4.20 -15.75 4.42
C PHE A 68 5.49 -15.29 3.71
N GLN A 69 5.44 -15.16 2.38
CA GLN A 69 6.50 -14.48 1.66
C GLN A 69 6.49 -13.00 2.09
N PRO A 70 7.62 -12.46 2.60
CA PRO A 70 7.72 -11.03 2.86
C PRO A 70 7.32 -10.24 1.62
N GLY A 71 6.72 -9.07 1.83
CA GLY A 71 6.35 -8.17 0.74
C GLY A 71 7.55 -7.78 -0.14
N THR A 72 7.29 -6.92 -1.11
CA THR A 72 8.30 -6.51 -2.09
C THR A 72 9.52 -5.91 -1.39
N PRO A 73 10.76 -6.31 -1.75
CA PRO A 73 11.97 -5.66 -1.26
C PRO A 73 11.89 -4.13 -1.41
N ASP A 74 12.43 -3.40 -0.44
CA ASP A 74 12.33 -1.94 -0.29
C ASP A 74 10.95 -1.38 0.07
N TRP A 75 9.89 -2.20 0.08
CA TRP A 75 8.53 -1.80 0.48
C TRP A 75 8.01 -2.49 1.75
N SER A 76 8.74 -3.50 2.24
CA SER A 76 8.36 -4.30 3.41
C SER A 76 9.39 -4.22 4.53
N ILE A 77 8.95 -4.51 5.76
CA ILE A 77 9.84 -4.66 6.92
C ILE A 77 10.70 -5.93 6.74
N GLU A 78 12.02 -5.77 6.74
CA GLU A 78 12.94 -6.90 6.61
C GLU A 78 12.86 -7.84 7.82
N GLY A 79 12.82 -9.15 7.57
CA GLY A 79 12.83 -10.17 8.62
C GLY A 79 11.51 -10.35 9.37
N THR A 80 10.42 -9.69 8.95
CA THR A 80 9.10 -9.97 9.50
C THR A 80 8.62 -11.37 9.10
N ASP A 81 8.15 -12.15 10.08
CA ASP A 81 7.59 -13.49 9.88
C ASP A 81 6.08 -13.53 10.14
N ARG A 82 5.50 -12.38 10.50
CA ARG A 82 4.11 -12.26 10.94
C ARG A 82 3.36 -11.11 10.29
N ALA A 83 2.12 -11.38 9.88
CA ALA A 83 1.19 -10.38 9.42
C ALA A 83 0.82 -9.45 10.59
N ARG A 84 1.19 -8.19 10.46
CA ARG A 84 1.02 -7.14 11.48
C ARG A 84 0.50 -5.87 10.81
N PHE A 85 -0.47 -5.18 11.40
CA PHE A 85 -0.93 -3.87 10.90
C PHE A 85 0.23 -2.88 10.68
N GLU A 86 1.28 -2.97 11.49
CA GLU A 86 2.51 -2.20 11.35
C GLU A 86 3.22 -2.41 9.99
N ASN A 87 3.09 -3.59 9.37
CA ASN A 87 3.66 -3.87 8.05
C ASN A 87 3.04 -2.94 6.98
N ASP A 88 1.71 -2.74 7.02
CA ASP A 88 1.02 -1.88 6.07
C ASP A 88 1.30 -0.40 6.34
N PHE A 89 1.38 0.00 7.61
CA PHE A 89 1.77 1.38 7.96
C PHE A 89 3.22 1.69 7.58
N TYR A 90 4.12 0.71 7.65
CA TYR A 90 5.47 0.84 7.12
C TYR A 90 5.46 1.11 5.61
N GLY A 91 4.75 0.27 4.84
CA GLY A 91 4.58 0.46 3.39
C GLY A 91 3.95 1.82 3.05
N LEU A 92 2.91 2.24 3.78
CA LEU A 92 2.29 3.56 3.64
C LEU A 92 3.30 4.69 3.90
N SER A 93 4.18 4.55 4.90
CA SER A 93 5.20 5.56 5.20
C SER A 93 6.20 5.74 4.05
N LEU A 94 6.57 4.65 3.38
CA LEU A 94 7.43 4.67 2.20
C LEU A 94 6.70 5.25 1.00
N LEU A 95 5.43 4.90 0.84
CA LEU A 95 4.58 5.42 -0.24
C LEU A 95 4.41 6.94 -0.12
N ARG A 96 4.24 7.47 1.09
CA ARG A 96 4.24 8.93 1.34
C ARG A 96 5.54 9.59 0.90
N LYS A 97 6.70 8.99 1.17
CA LYS A 97 8.01 9.50 0.72
C LYS A 97 8.11 9.48 -0.81
N PHE A 98 7.70 8.38 -1.43
CA PHE A 98 7.70 8.23 -2.89
C PHE A 98 6.81 9.27 -3.59
N VAL A 99 5.57 9.46 -3.13
CA VAL A 99 4.62 10.42 -3.74
C VAL A 99 5.08 11.87 -3.57
N ARG A 100 5.74 12.19 -2.44
CA ARG A 100 6.22 13.55 -2.14
C ARG A 100 7.65 13.81 -2.64
N ALA A 101 8.31 12.84 -3.27
CA ALA A 101 9.61 13.05 -3.89
C ALA A 101 9.51 14.18 -4.95
N PRO A 102 10.56 15.03 -5.07
CA PRO A 102 10.60 16.14 -6.01
C PRO A 102 10.61 15.68 -7.48
#